data_AF-A0A661VCD3-F1
#
_entry.id   AF-A0A661VCD3-F1
#
_cell.length_a   1.000
_cell.length_b   1.000
_cell.length_c   1.000
_cell.angle_alpha   90.00
_cell.angle_beta   90.00
_cell.angle_gamma   90.00
#
_symmetry.space_group_name_H-M   'P 1'
#
loop_
_entity.id
_entity.type
_entity.pdbx_description
1 polymer ?
#
loop_
_entity_poly.entity_id
_entity_poly.type
_entity_poly.pdbx_seq_one_letter_code
_entity_poly.pdbx_strand_id
1 'polypeptide(L)' 'MEAHFAEKWHSKSIEETVRLLGTDLERGLSSVEAQARLEKYGYNELREQPRPG' A
#
# COMPACT_ATOMS: atom_id res chain seq x y z
N MET A 1 -18.92 -6.10 8.27
CA MET A 1 -17.68 -5.36 8.56
C MET A 1 -16.57 -6.40 8.49
N GLU A 2 -16.00 -6.59 7.31
CA GLU A 2 -15.00 -7.65 7.09
C GLU A 2 -13.67 -7.20 7.69
N ALA A 3 -13.19 -7.94 8.69
CA ALA A 3 -11.91 -7.69 9.34
C ALA A 3 -10.78 -8.15 8.41
N HIS A 4 -10.23 -7.25 7.59
CA HIS A 4 -9.03 -7.52 6.80
C HIS A 4 -7.76 -7.07 7.53
N PHE A 5 -7.36 -7.80 8.55
CA PHE A 5 -6.03 -7.71 9.18
C PHE A 5 -5.64 -9.14 9.58
N ALA A 6 -4.52 -9.75 9.19
CA ALA A 6 -3.31 -9.26 8.56
C ALA A 6 -2.83 -10.32 7.56
N GLU A 7 -2.76 -9.95 6.29
CA GLU A 7 -1.99 -10.74 5.33
C GLU A 7 -0.55 -10.84 5.86
N LYS A 8 -0.02 -12.06 6.04
CA LYS A 8 1.32 -12.27 6.62
C LYS A 8 2.40 -11.98 5.58
N TRP A 9 2.52 -10.71 5.17
CA TRP A 9 3.47 -10.28 4.14
C TRP A 9 4.89 -10.75 4.39
N HIS A 10 5.34 -10.72 5.65
CA HIS A 10 6.69 -11.13 6.04
C HIS A 10 6.97 -12.63 5.82
N SER A 11 5.96 -13.48 5.64
CA SER A 11 6.14 -14.92 5.42
C SER A 11 5.97 -15.33 3.95
N LYS A 12 5.72 -14.39 3.05
CA LYS A 12 5.52 -14.67 1.62
C LYS A 12 6.85 -14.70 0.88
N SER A 13 6.88 -15.42 -0.23
CA SER A 13 8.01 -15.28 -1.17
C SER A 13 8.01 -13.88 -1.80
N ILE A 14 9.14 -13.54 -2.39
CA ILE A 14 9.30 -12.29 -3.13
C ILE A 14 8.30 -12.23 -4.30
N GLU A 15 8.19 -13.32 -5.06
CA GLU A 15 7.33 -13.44 -6.24
C GLU A 15 5.85 -13.29 -5.88
N GLU A 16 5.41 -13.94 -4.79
CA GLU A 16 4.04 -13.80 -4.31
C GLU A 16 3.75 -12.38 -3.83
N THR A 17 4.69 -11.76 -3.12
CA THR A 17 4.56 -10.39 -2.61
C THR A 17 4.40 -9.40 -3.75
N VAL A 18 5.25 -9.49 -4.78
CA VAL A 18 5.21 -8.60 -5.95
C VAL A 18 3.94 -8.80 -6.78
N ARG A 19 3.51 -10.06 -6.96
CA ARG A 19 2.23 -10.37 -7.62
C ARG A 19 1.04 -9.76 -6.88
N LEU A 20 1.00 -9.89 -5.55
CA LEU A 20 -0.10 -9.38 -4.73
C LEU A 20 -0.10 -7.85 -4.62
N LEU A 21 1.07 -7.21 -4.57
CA LEU A 21 1.20 -5.75 -4.56
C LEU A 21 1.05 -5.11 -5.95
N GLY A 22 1.02 -5.93 -7.01
CA GLY A 22 0.89 -5.49 -8.40
C GLY A 22 1.99 -4.51 -8.80
N THR A 23 3.25 -4.88 -8.58
CA THR A 23 4.43 -4.09 -8.95
C THR A 23 5.40 -4.96 -9.75
N ASP A 24 6.47 -4.36 -10.26
CA ASP A 24 7.61 -5.08 -10.83
C ASP A 24 8.82 -5.06 -9.87
N LEU A 25 9.67 -6.09 -9.93
CA LEU A 25 10.85 -6.23 -9.06
C LEU A 25 11.98 -5.26 -9.41
N GLU A 26 12.19 -4.98 -10.68
CA GLU A 26 13.30 -4.15 -11.15
C GLU A 26 12.84 -2.73 -11.44
N ARG A 27 11.64 -2.60 -12.01
CA ARG A 27 11.10 -1.34 -12.52
C ARG A 27 10.16 -0.64 -11.55
N GLY A 28 9.67 -1.35 -10.52
CA GLY A 28 8.69 -0.82 -9.59
C GLY A 28 7.35 -0.51 -10.26
N LEU A 29 6.67 0.54 -9.76
CA LEU A 29 5.43 1.04 -10.37
C LEU A 29 5.74 2.05 -11.48
N SER A 30 4.90 2.06 -12.51
CA SER A 30 4.89 3.18 -13.46
C SER A 30 4.38 4.45 -12.79
N SER A 31 4.75 5.62 -13.31
CA SER A 31 4.24 6.90 -12.81
C SER A 31 2.72 7.01 -12.88
N VAL A 32 2.10 6.40 -13.91
CA VAL A 32 0.64 6.37 -14.08
C VAL A 32 -0.03 5.56 -12.95
N GLU A 33 0.51 4.38 -12.65
CA GLU A 33 -0.01 3.52 -11.58
C GLU A 33 0.22 4.14 -10.19
N ALA A 34 1.39 4.76 -9.97
CA ALA A 34 1.67 5.48 -8.74
C ALA A 34 0.69 6.64 -8.51
N GLN A 35 0.40 7.43 -9.55
CA GLN A 35 -0.57 8.52 -9.50
C GLN A 35 -1.99 8.00 -9.23
N ALA A 36 -2.40 6.93 -9.91
CA ALA A 36 -3.72 6.32 -9.68
C ALA A 36 -3.90 5.82 -8.23
N ARG A 37 -2.84 5.26 -7.62
CA ARG A 37 -2.86 4.86 -6.20
C ARG A 37 -2.94 6.06 -5.26
N LEU A 38 -2.21 7.13 -5.57
CA LEU A 38 -2.24 8.36 -4.78
C LEU A 38 -3.63 9.00 -4.78
N GLU A 39 -4.30 9.04 -5.93
CA GLU A 39 -5.69 9.51 -6.05
C GLU A 39 -6.68 8.61 -5.30
N LYS A 40 -6.48 7.29 -5.34
CA LYS A 40 -7.36 6.32 -4.69
C LYS A 40 -7.24 6.32 -3.17
N TYR A 41 -6.03 6.35 -2.64
CA TYR A 41 -5.77 6.16 -1.21
C TYR A 41 -5.46 7.46 -0.46
N GLY A 42 -5.03 8.50 -1.18
CA GLY A 42 -4.50 9.73 -0.60
C GLY A 42 -3.02 9.60 -0.22
N TYR A 43 -2.47 10.69 0.32
CA TYR A 43 -1.09 10.72 0.79
C TYR A 43 -0.87 9.75 1.95
N ASN A 44 0.32 9.16 2.01
CA ASN A 44 0.76 8.34 3.13
C ASN A 44 1.18 9.22 4.32
N GLU A 45 0.21 9.89 4.91
CA GLU A 45 0.41 10.80 6.03
C GLU A 45 -0.67 10.61 7.10
N LEU A 46 -0.28 10.84 8.35
CA LEU A 46 -1.22 10.83 9.46
C LEU A 46 -1.96 12.16 9.48
N ARG A 47 -3.28 12.10 9.59
CA ARG A 47 -4.09 13.29 9.83
C ARG A 47 -3.96 13.69 11.28
N GLU A 48 -3.49 14.91 11.51
CA GLU A 48 -3.42 15.48 12.86
C GLU A 48 -4.83 15.54 13.46
N GLN A 49 -4.95 15.11 14.71
CA GLN A 49 -6.16 15.35 15.49
C GLN A 49 -5.95 16.58 16.37
N PRO A 50 -6.99 17.40 16.61
CA PRO A 50 -6.90 18.50 17.56
C PRO A 50 -6.38 18.00 18.90
N ARG A 51 -5.48 18.76 19.55
CA ARG A 51 -4.97 18.39 20.87
C ARG A 51 -6.14 18.37 21.87
N PRO A 52 -6.32 17.29 22.65
CA PRO A 52 -7.22 17.34 23.79
C PRO A 52 -6.63 18.33 24.79
N GLY A 53 -7.36 19.43 25.02
CA GLY A 53 -7.07 20.39 26.08
C GLY A 53 -7.36 19.83 27.47
#